data_AF-A0AAJ1MLS7-F1
#
_entry.id   AF-A0AAJ1MLS7-F1
#
_cell.length_a   1.000
_cell.length_b   1.000
_cell.length_c   1.000
_cell.angle_alpha   90.00
_cell.angle_beta   90.00
_cell.angle_gamma   90.00
#
_symmetry.space_group_name_H-M   'P 1'
#
loop_
_entity.id
_entity.type
_entity.pdbx_description
1 polymer ?
#
loop_
_entity_poly.entity_id
_entity_poly.type
_entity_poly.pdbx_seq_one_letter_code
_entity_poly.pdbx_strand_id
1 'polypeptide(L)' 'MDLEQLIDGRIGDGMVKMGEMTESQVRQVLKAQSEGDSRLFGEIAVDMEFIDIGSVIRYMEQSSTPGFSSQS' A
#
# COMPACT_ATOMS: atom_id res chain seq x y z
N MET A 1 -6.68 -3.31 13.63
CA MET A 1 -5.71 -2.69 12.71
C MET A 1 -4.54 -3.65 12.69
N ASP A 2 -4.30 -4.36 11.59
CA ASP A 2 -3.14 -5.27 11.48
C ASP A 2 -2.08 -4.62 10.61
N LEU A 3 -0.92 -4.32 11.20
CA LEU A 3 0.27 -3.87 10.48
C LEU A 3 0.70 -4.88 9.40
N GLU A 4 0.28 -6.14 9.52
CA GLU A 4 0.56 -7.22 8.58
C GLU A 4 0.02 -6.93 7.16
N GLN A 5 -1.07 -6.15 7.02
CA GLN A 5 -1.62 -5.82 5.69
C GLN A 5 -0.74 -4.87 4.86
N LEU A 6 0.21 -4.17 5.49
CA LEU A 6 1.20 -3.32 4.81
C LEU A 6 2.42 -4.10 4.32
N ILE A 7 2.60 -5.33 4.82
CA ILE A 7 3.73 -6.19 4.51
C ILE A 7 3.42 -7.04 3.27
N ASP A 8 2.15 -7.40 3.06
CA ASP A 8 1.75 -8.30 1.98
C ASP A 8 1.11 -7.55 0.79
N GLY A 9 1.28 -8.11 -0.41
CA GLY A 9 0.83 -7.60 -1.71
C GLY A 9 -0.65 -7.18 -1.84
N ARG A 10 -1.47 -7.31 -0.79
CA ARG A 10 -2.82 -6.76 -0.67
C ARG A 10 -2.87 -5.25 -0.85
N ILE A 11 -1.87 -4.52 -0.37
CA ILE A 11 -1.74 -3.07 -0.62
C ILE A 11 -1.41 -2.80 -2.09
N GLY A 12 -0.49 -3.58 -2.68
CA GLY A 12 -0.13 -3.47 -4.09
C GLY A 12 -1.34 -3.68 -5.02
N ASP A 13 -2.13 -4.73 -4.80
CA ASP A 13 -3.35 -5.00 -5.56
C ASP A 13 -4.37 -3.87 -5.41
N GLY A 14 -4.49 -3.31 -4.21
CA GLY A 14 -5.34 -2.17 -3.93
C GLY A 14 -4.94 -0.92 -4.71
N MET A 15 -3.64 -0.61 -4.72
CA MET A 15 -3.09 0.52 -5.46
C MET A 15 -3.24 0.35 -6.98
N VAL A 16 -3.12 -0.87 -7.50
CA VAL A 16 -3.41 -1.17 -8.92
C VAL A 16 -4.89 -0.92 -9.25
N LYS A 17 -5.82 -1.36 -8.38
CA LYS A 17 -7.26 -1.12 -8.58
C LYS A 17 -7.62 0.37 -8.56
N MET A 18 -6.89 1.17 -7.78
CA MET A 18 -7.06 2.63 -7.76
C MET A 18 -6.43 3.34 -8.97
N GLY A 19 -5.64 2.62 -9.79
CA GLY A 19 -4.90 3.19 -10.91
C GLY A 19 -3.65 3.99 -10.50
N GLU A 20 -3.25 3.90 -9.23
CA GLU A 20 -2.08 4.61 -8.67
C GLU A 20 -0.78 3.88 -9.00
N MET A 21 -0.84 2.56 -9.26
CA MET A 21 0.31 1.74 -9.65
C MET A 21 -0.06 0.75 -10.77
N THR A 22 0.95 0.32 -11.52
CA THR A 22 0.87 -0.83 -12.42
C THR A 22 1.31 -2.11 -11.72
N GLU A 23 0.87 -3.28 -12.20
CA GLU A 23 1.33 -4.58 -11.67
C GLU A 23 2.87 -4.73 -11.74
N SER A 24 3.50 -4.12 -12.74
CA SER A 24 4.97 -4.14 -12.89
C SER A 24 5.67 -3.37 -11.77
N GLN A 25 5.12 -2.23 -11.37
CA GLN A 25 5.65 -1.46 -10.25
C GLN A 25 5.45 -2.20 -8.92
N VAL A 26 4.29 -2.83 -8.72
CA VAL A 26 4.04 -3.67 -7.53
C VAL A 26 5.07 -4.81 -7.44
N ARG A 27 5.33 -5.52 -8.54
CA ARG A 27 6.34 -6.59 -8.56
C ARG A 27 7.74 -6.09 -8.21
N GLN A 28 8.10 -4.87 -8.62
CA GLN A 28 9.41 -4.30 -8.31
C GLN A 28 9.54 -3.96 -6.81
N VAL A 29 8.49 -3.43 -6.20
CA VAL A 29 8.47 -3.15 -4.75
C VAL A 29 8.53 -4.46 -3.94
N LEU A 30 7.73 -5.46 -4.30
CA LEU A 30 7.76 -6.78 -3.65
C LEU A 30 9.13 -7.47 -3.82
N LYS A 31 9.76 -7.28 -4.99
CA LYS A 31 11.11 -7.79 -5.22
C LYS A 31 12.11 -7.15 -4.26
N ALA A 32 12.08 -5.82 -4.09
CA ALA A 32 12.96 -5.13 -3.14
C ALA A 32 12.78 -5.64 -1.69
N GLN A 33 11.54 -5.86 -1.26
CA GLN A 33 11.26 -6.47 0.06
C GLN A 33 11.83 -7.89 0.17
N SER A 34 11.66 -8.70 -0.88
CA SER A 34 12.20 -10.08 -0.91
C SER A 34 13.73 -10.14 -0.95
N GLU A 35 14.38 -9.09 -1.44
CA GLU A 35 15.85 -8.95 -1.47
C GLU A 35 16.43 -8.45 -0.14
N GLY A 36 15.58 -8.22 0.86
CA GLY A 36 15.98 -7.91 2.24
C GLY A 36 15.76 -6.46 2.65
N ASP A 37 15.09 -5.63 1.84
CA ASP A 37 14.64 -4.32 2.27
C ASP A 37 13.53 -4.48 3.33
N SER A 38 13.79 -4.04 4.55
CA SER A 38 12.89 -4.18 5.70
C SER A 38 11.85 -3.06 5.81
N ARG A 39 11.86 -2.08 4.90
CA ARG A 39 10.88 -1.01 4.85
C ARG A 39 9.49 -1.53 4.42
N LEU A 40 8.46 -0.77 4.76
CA LEU A 40 7.09 -1.08 4.34
C LEU A 40 6.92 -0.90 2.83
N PHE A 41 5.94 -1.60 2.25
CA PHE A 41 5.65 -1.53 0.82
C PHE A 41 5.48 -0.08 0.34
N GLY A 42 4.68 0.71 1.05
CA GLY A 42 4.42 2.10 0.70
C GLY A 42 5.67 3.00 0.78
N GLU A 43 6.57 2.74 1.72
CA GLU A 43 7.81 3.52 1.86
C GLU A 43 8.75 3.27 0.68
N ILE A 44 8.91 1.99 0.29
CA ILE A 44 9.71 1.61 -0.88
C ILE A 44 9.07 2.17 -2.16
N ALA A 45 7.75 2.07 -2.30
CA ALA A 45 7.05 2.58 -3.49
C ALA A 45 7.19 4.10 -3.67
N VAL A 46 7.24 4.87 -2.56
CA VAL A 46 7.51 6.31 -2.57
C VAL A 46 8.97 6.59 -2.90
N ASP A 47 9.91 5.86 -2.30
CA ASP A 47 11.35 5.99 -2.57
C ASP A 47 11.72 5.65 -4.03
N MET A 48 10.98 4.72 -4.64
CA MET A 48 11.09 4.38 -6.07
C MET A 48 10.33 5.34 -7.00
N GLU A 49 9.73 6.41 -6.47
CA GLU A 49 8.92 7.39 -7.20
C GLU A 49 7.74 6.77 -7.99
N PHE A 50 7.25 5.61 -7.59
CA PHE A 50 6.10 4.97 -8.24
C PHE A 50 4.78 5.59 -7.81
N ILE A 51 4.73 6.11 -6.58
CA ILE A 51 3.59 6.80 -5.99
C ILE A 51 4.08 7.93 -5.10
N ASP A 52 3.19 8.84 -4.74
CA ASP A 52 3.43 9.81 -3.67
C ASP A 52 2.84 9.34 -2.33
N ILE A 53 3.23 10.04 -1.25
CA ILE A 53 2.70 9.75 0.09
C ILE A 53 1.19 9.96 0.17
N GLY A 54 0.62 10.83 -0.66
CA GLY A 54 -0.81 11.07 -0.74
C GLY A 54 -1.57 9.87 -1.29
N SER A 55 -1.01 9.15 -2.26
CA SER A 55 -1.58 7.90 -2.78
C SER A 55 -1.65 6.82 -1.69
N VAL A 56 -0.63 6.74 -0.83
CA VAL A 56 -0.62 5.83 0.34
C VAL A 56 -1.74 6.21 1.30
N ILE A 57 -1.87 7.49 1.65
CA ILE A 57 -2.91 7.98 2.56
C ILE A 57 -4.31 7.70 1.99
N ARG A 58 -4.55 8.00 0.70
CA ARG A 58 -5.84 7.73 0.04
C ARG A 58 -6.20 6.24 0.08
N TYR A 59 -5.22 5.37 -0.19
CA TYR A 59 -5.44 3.92 -0.08
C TYR A 59 -5.83 3.53 1.36
N MET A 60 -5.09 4.03 2.35
CA MET A 60 -5.37 3.76 3.77
C MET A 60 -6.77 4.24 4.19
N GLU A 61 -7.22 5.41 3.74
CA GLU A 61 -8.56 5.92 4.02
C GLU A 61 -9.65 5.05 3.39
N GLN A 62 -9.46 4.59 2.16
CA GLN A 62 -10.42 3.71 1.48
C GLN A 62 -10.45 2.30 2.07
N SER A 63 -9.28 1.74 2.41
CA SER A 63 -9.17 0.41 3.03
C SER A 63 -9.63 0.40 4.49
N SER A 64 -9.69 1.57 5.13
CA SER A 64 -10.12 1.75 6.52
C SER A 64 -11.58 2.18 6.63
N THR A 65 -12.50 1.59 5.87
CA THR A 65 -13.93 1.68 6.20
C THR A 65 -14.29 0.64 7.27
N PRO A 66 -14.35 0.97 8.58
CA PRO A 66 -15.27 0.32 9.47
C PRO A 66 -16.66 0.89 9.15
N GLY A 67 -17.53 0.08 8.57
CA GLY A 67 -18.95 0.34 8.76
C GLY A 67 -19.27 0.27 10.26
N PHE A 68 -19.73 1.39 10.82
CA PHE A 68 -20.46 1.53 12.10
C PHE A 68 -19.73 1.34 13.46
N SER A 69 -19.61 2.45 14.22
CA SER A 69 -19.99 2.69 15.64
C SER A 69 -19.42 4.07 16.06
N SER A 70 -20.12 5.08 16.56
CA SER A 70 -21.30 5.10 17.42
C SER A 70 -22.22 6.29 17.14
N GLN A 71 -23.50 6.05 17.42
CA GLN A 71 -24.54 7.07 17.64
C GLN A 71 -24.07 8.17 18.62
N SER A 72 -24.56 9.38 18.41
CA SER A 72 -24.76 10.39 19.46
C SER A 72 -26.18 10.91 19.36
#